data_AF-A0A7R9XC04-F1
#
_entry.id   AF-A0A7R9XC04-F1
#
_cell.length_a   1.000
_cell.length_b   1.000
_cell.length_c   1.000
_cell.angle_alpha   90.00
_cell.angle_beta   90.00
_cell.angle_gamma   90.00
#
_symmetry.space_group_name_H-M   'P 1'
#
loop_
_entity.id
_entity.type
_entity.pdbx_description
1 polymer ?
#
loop_
_entity_poly.entity_id
_entity_poly.type
_entity_poly.pdbx_seq_one_letter_code
_entity_poly.pdbx_strand_id
1 'polypeptide(L)'
;SHVVSLCRIKGLGETLPSLLDQLNRRQKALNDFLEAKRESFPRFYFIGDDDLLEILGQSTNPHVIQTHLKKLFAGIHEVGYDDPEICRHIISMKSQEGETVPLKTPVEIVPKVEIWLADLSREMGYTLRSLLSDCLTATEKTLNPNQFPSQILCLSESIHFTEKCELHIKNRSLKQYSGELKSQLDMYTQQDVATSQNRVLELKLKALIFDVIHHINIVEELLRADVRQTG
;
A
#
# COMPACT_ATOMS: atom_id res chain seq x y z
N SER A 1 -3.90 -53.67 -27.84
CA SER A 1 -2.98 -52.55 -28.18
C SER A 1 -3.77 -51.28 -28.47
N HIS A 2 -4.26 -50.57 -27.44
CA HIS A 2 -5.04 -49.32 -27.60
C HIS A 2 -4.21 -48.15 -28.19
N VAL A 3 -2.88 -48.25 -28.18
CA VAL A 3 -1.97 -47.26 -28.81
C VAL A 3 -1.94 -47.40 -30.33
N VAL A 4 -2.08 -48.62 -30.86
CA VAL A 4 -2.05 -48.87 -32.32
C VAL A 4 -3.34 -48.39 -33.00
N SER A 5 -4.47 -48.32 -32.27
CA SER A 5 -5.71 -47.74 -32.78
C SER A 5 -5.63 -46.23 -33.05
N LEU A 6 -4.78 -45.48 -32.33
CA LEU A 6 -4.55 -44.05 -32.61
C LEU A 6 -3.92 -43.85 -33.99
N CYS A 7 -3.02 -44.75 -34.41
CA CYS A 7 -2.40 -44.72 -35.74
C CYS A 7 -3.38 -45.07 -36.87
N ARG A 8 -4.59 -45.57 -36.56
CA ARG A 8 -5.64 -45.86 -37.54
C ARG A 8 -6.58 -44.68 -37.79
N ILE A 9 -6.45 -43.60 -37.02
CA ILE A 9 -7.21 -42.36 -37.26
C ILE A 9 -6.71 -41.75 -38.58
N LYS A 10 -7.58 -41.77 -39.60
CA LYS A 10 -7.25 -41.19 -40.92
C LYS A 10 -6.94 -39.71 -40.78
N GLY A 11 -5.88 -39.24 -41.45
CA GLY A 11 -5.47 -37.84 -41.46
C GLY A 11 -4.69 -37.39 -40.21
N LEU A 12 -4.43 -38.26 -39.23
CA LEU A 12 -3.73 -37.87 -37.99
C LEU A 12 -2.35 -37.26 -38.23
N GLY A 13 -1.62 -37.77 -39.24
CA GLY A 13 -0.29 -37.25 -39.60
C GLY A 13 -0.30 -35.82 -40.16
N GLU A 14 -1.42 -35.35 -40.70
CA GLU A 14 -1.60 -33.99 -41.22
C GLU A 14 -2.29 -33.08 -40.20
N THR A 15 -3.21 -33.62 -39.40
CA THR A 15 -3.94 -32.86 -38.38
C THR A 15 -3.04 -32.51 -37.20
N LEU A 16 -2.14 -33.39 -36.77
CA LEU A 16 -1.29 -33.13 -35.60
C LEU A 16 -0.33 -31.94 -35.83
N PRO A 17 0.39 -31.85 -36.98
CA PRO A 17 1.22 -30.67 -37.28
C PRO A 17 0.38 -29.39 -37.46
N SER A 18 -0.82 -29.49 -38.05
CA SER A 18 -1.73 -28.34 -38.19
C SER A 18 -2.22 -27.82 -36.84
N LEU A 19 -2.58 -28.72 -35.92
CA LEU A 19 -2.97 -28.35 -34.55
C LEU A 19 -1.80 -27.75 -33.78
N LEU A 20 -0.58 -28.27 -33.96
CA LEU A 20 0.63 -27.73 -33.35
C LEU A 20 0.92 -26.30 -33.86
N ASP A 21 0.80 -26.06 -35.18
CA ASP A 21 0.97 -24.73 -35.76
C ASP A 21 -0.09 -23.74 -35.24
N GLN A 22 -1.36 -24.16 -35.18
CA GLN A 22 -2.43 -23.34 -34.61
C GLN A 22 -2.18 -23.01 -33.13
N LEU A 23 -1.70 -23.96 -32.34
CA LEU A 23 -1.35 -23.75 -30.93
C LEU A 23 -0.22 -22.74 -30.80
N ASN A 24 0.86 -22.88 -31.59
CA ASN A 24 1.99 -21.95 -31.57
C ASN A 24 1.58 -20.52 -31.93
N ARG A 25 0.72 -20.35 -32.93
CA ARG A 25 0.19 -19.02 -33.31
C ARG A 25 -0.64 -18.39 -32.19
N ARG A 26 -1.49 -19.18 -31.54
CA ARG A 26 -2.30 -18.72 -30.39
C ARG A 26 -1.42 -18.36 -29.20
N GLN A 27 -0.40 -19.17 -28.90
CA GLN A 27 0.54 -18.89 -27.82
C GLN A 27 1.29 -17.58 -28.07
N LYS A 28 1.75 -17.36 -29.30
CA LYS A 28 2.42 -16.10 -29.65
C LYS A 28 1.50 -14.88 -29.48
N ALA A 29 0.29 -14.96 -30.03
CA ALA A 29 -0.67 -13.86 -29.92
C ALA A 29 -1.08 -13.59 -28.45
N LEU A 30 -1.19 -14.64 -27.64
CA LEU A 30 -1.43 -14.52 -26.21
C LEU A 30 -0.25 -13.83 -25.50
N ASN A 31 0.98 -14.24 -25.77
CA ASN A 31 2.17 -13.61 -25.19
C ASN A 31 2.25 -12.13 -25.57
N ASP A 32 2.05 -11.79 -26.86
CA ASP A 32 2.05 -10.41 -27.34
C ASP A 32 0.95 -9.58 -26.64
N PHE A 33 -0.23 -10.17 -26.42
CA PHE A 33 -1.33 -9.54 -25.68
C PHE A 33 -1.00 -9.30 -24.21
N LEU A 34 -0.43 -10.30 -23.52
CA LEU A 34 -0.04 -10.20 -22.11
C LEU A 34 1.06 -9.14 -21.92
N GLU A 35 2.05 -9.10 -22.81
CA GLU A 35 3.10 -8.07 -22.78
C GLU A 35 2.51 -6.67 -22.98
N ALA A 36 1.60 -6.47 -23.94
CA ALA A 36 0.93 -5.18 -24.11
C ALA A 36 0.13 -4.75 -22.86
N LYS A 37 -0.45 -5.71 -22.14
CA LYS A 37 -1.12 -5.44 -20.85
C LYS A 37 -0.12 -5.07 -19.75
N ARG A 38 1.03 -5.73 -19.68
CA ARG A 38 2.12 -5.40 -18.74
C ARG A 38 2.71 -4.01 -19.01
N GLU A 39 2.89 -3.64 -20.27
CA GLU A 39 3.32 -2.29 -20.64
C GLU A 39 2.31 -1.22 -20.19
N SER A 40 1.01 -1.53 -20.31
CA SER A 40 -0.07 -0.62 -19.90
C SER A 40 -0.13 -0.42 -18.37
N PHE A 41 0.15 -1.48 -17.59
CA PHE A 41 0.20 -1.42 -16.14
C PHE A 41 1.39 -2.23 -15.60
N PRO A 42 2.54 -1.58 -15.34
CA PRO A 42 3.80 -2.26 -15.01
C PRO A 42 3.77 -3.17 -13.78
N ARG A 43 2.79 -3.05 -12.89
CA ARG A 43 2.69 -3.98 -11.75
C ARG A 43 2.33 -5.41 -12.19
N PHE A 44 1.81 -5.61 -13.39
CA PHE A 44 1.57 -6.95 -13.93
C PHE A 44 2.86 -7.74 -14.20
N TYR A 45 4.03 -7.11 -14.20
CA TYR A 45 5.31 -7.84 -14.22
C TYR A 45 5.56 -8.64 -12.92
N PHE A 46 4.84 -8.36 -11.83
CA PHE A 46 5.01 -9.06 -10.55
C PHE A 46 4.10 -10.27 -10.37
N ILE A 47 3.24 -10.59 -11.35
CA ILE A 47 2.33 -11.74 -11.32
C ILE A 47 2.58 -12.67 -12.51
N GLY A 48 2.28 -13.95 -12.33
CA GLY A 48 2.41 -14.95 -13.40
C GLY A 48 1.34 -14.79 -14.49
N ASP A 49 1.56 -15.42 -15.64
CA ASP A 49 0.62 -15.38 -16.78
C ASP A 49 -0.77 -15.89 -16.40
N ASP A 50 -0.86 -16.94 -15.58
CA ASP A 50 -2.13 -17.51 -15.11
C ASP A 50 -2.93 -16.50 -14.26
N ASP A 51 -2.26 -15.85 -13.30
CA ASP A 51 -2.88 -14.80 -12.45
C ASP A 51 -3.32 -13.60 -13.30
N LEU A 52 -2.51 -13.21 -14.28
CA LEU A 52 -2.80 -12.09 -15.18
C LEU A 52 -3.99 -12.40 -16.08
N LEU A 53 -4.09 -13.63 -16.59
CA LEU A 53 -5.24 -14.07 -17.36
C LEU A 53 -6.52 -14.14 -16.53
N GLU A 54 -6.43 -14.60 -15.28
CA GLU A 54 -7.57 -14.66 -14.38
C GLU A 54 -8.14 -13.27 -14.09
N ILE A 55 -7.29 -12.30 -13.73
CA ILE A 55 -7.74 -10.93 -13.46
C ILE A 55 -8.24 -10.21 -14.72
N LEU A 56 -7.67 -10.51 -15.90
CA LEU A 56 -8.15 -9.96 -17.18
C LEU A 56 -9.49 -10.57 -17.61
N GLY A 57 -9.69 -11.87 -17.34
CA GLY A 57 -10.91 -12.60 -17.70
C GLY A 57 -12.08 -12.36 -16.74
N GLN A 58 -11.79 -12.05 -15.47
CA GLN A 58 -12.78 -11.83 -14.42
C GLN A 58 -12.59 -10.48 -13.72
N SER A 59 -12.37 -9.43 -14.51
CA SER A 59 -12.01 -8.08 -14.04
C SER A 59 -13.10 -7.36 -13.22
N THR A 60 -14.32 -7.90 -13.17
CA THR A 60 -15.46 -7.36 -12.42
C THR A 60 -15.91 -8.28 -11.29
N ASN A 61 -15.24 -9.43 -11.07
CA ASN A 61 -15.57 -10.35 -9.98
C ASN A 61 -14.85 -9.90 -8.70
N PRO A 62 -15.56 -9.45 -7.65
CA PRO A 62 -14.94 -8.89 -6.45
C PRO A 62 -14.00 -9.87 -5.73
N HIS A 63 -14.32 -11.17 -5.74
CA HIS A 63 -13.48 -12.19 -5.10
C HIS A 63 -12.14 -12.39 -5.82
N VAL A 64 -12.16 -12.35 -7.15
CA VAL A 64 -10.95 -12.45 -7.99
C VAL A 64 -10.11 -11.19 -7.82
N ILE A 65 -10.75 -10.02 -7.94
CA ILE A 65 -10.12 -8.72 -7.72
C ILE A 65 -9.39 -8.70 -6.37
N GLN A 66 -10.07 -9.09 -5.29
CA GLN A 66 -9.51 -9.07 -3.94
C GLN A 66 -8.29 -10.00 -3.80
N THR A 67 -8.31 -11.16 -4.44
CA THR A 67 -7.21 -12.13 -4.39
C THR A 67 -5.95 -11.59 -5.07
N HIS A 68 -6.09 -10.97 -6.24
CA HIS A 68 -4.94 -10.43 -6.98
C HIS A 68 -4.50 -9.06 -6.50
N LEU A 69 -5.39 -8.22 -5.93
CA LEU A 69 -5.02 -6.92 -5.36
C LEU A 69 -3.93 -7.07 -4.29
N LYS A 70 -4.03 -8.09 -3.44
CA LYS A 70 -3.01 -8.39 -2.42
C LYS A 70 -1.64 -8.73 -3.03
N LYS A 71 -1.62 -9.34 -4.22
CA LYS A 71 -0.39 -9.64 -4.96
C LYS A 71 0.19 -8.39 -5.65
N LEU A 72 -0.68 -7.51 -6.15
CA LEU A 72 -0.30 -6.30 -6.89
C LEU A 72 0.05 -5.10 -5.98
N PHE A 73 -0.53 -5.04 -4.79
CA PHE A 73 -0.36 -3.95 -3.82
C PHE A 73 -0.03 -4.52 -2.44
N ALA A 74 1.26 -4.49 -2.07
CA ALA A 74 1.72 -5.00 -0.78
C ALA A 74 1.05 -4.33 0.44
N GLY A 75 0.61 -3.07 0.31
CA GLY A 75 -0.04 -2.31 1.38
C GLY A 75 -1.57 -2.49 1.47
N ILE A 76 -2.20 -3.17 0.51
CA ILE A 76 -3.66 -3.36 0.47
C ILE A 76 -3.96 -4.84 0.71
N HIS A 77 -4.56 -5.13 1.85
CA HIS A 77 -5.04 -6.48 2.17
C HIS A 77 -6.47 -6.68 1.70
N GLU A 78 -7.32 -5.67 1.87
CA GLU A 78 -8.73 -5.65 1.50
C GLU A 78 -9.12 -4.26 0.97
N VAL A 79 -10.13 -4.19 0.11
CA VAL A 79 -10.75 -2.92 -0.30
C VAL A 79 -12.20 -2.87 0.17
N GLY A 80 -12.67 -1.68 0.56
CA GLY A 80 -14.07 -1.45 0.86
C GLY A 80 -14.83 -0.98 -0.39
N TYR A 81 -16.04 -1.49 -0.55
CA TYR A 81 -16.94 -1.14 -1.65
C TYR A 81 -18.05 -0.21 -1.17
N ASP A 82 -18.59 0.59 -2.09
CA ASP A 82 -19.75 1.45 -1.85
C ASP A 82 -21.02 0.64 -1.55
N ASP A 83 -21.24 -0.42 -2.33
CA ASP A 83 -22.32 -1.38 -2.17
C ASP A 83 -21.70 -2.79 -2.11
N PRO A 84 -21.84 -3.54 -1.02
CA PRO A 84 -21.26 -4.88 -0.87
C PRO A 84 -21.80 -5.93 -1.85
N GLU A 85 -22.98 -5.72 -2.42
CA GLU A 85 -23.60 -6.65 -3.38
C GLU A 85 -23.17 -6.32 -4.81
N ILE A 86 -23.11 -5.04 -5.16
CA ILE A 86 -22.80 -4.59 -6.52
C ILE A 86 -21.30 -4.42 -6.75
N CYS A 87 -20.55 -4.03 -5.71
CA CYS A 87 -19.11 -3.80 -5.73
C CYS A 87 -18.64 -2.90 -6.90
N ARG A 88 -19.38 -1.82 -7.20
CA ARG A 88 -19.09 -0.97 -8.36
C ARG A 88 -17.95 0.02 -8.11
N HIS A 89 -17.87 0.58 -6.90
CA HIS A 89 -16.85 1.55 -6.56
C HIS A 89 -16.04 1.11 -5.36
N ILE A 90 -14.72 1.25 -5.45
CA ILE A 90 -13.83 1.11 -4.32
C ILE A 90 -13.79 2.46 -3.58
N ILE A 91 -14.08 2.44 -2.28
CA ILE A 91 -14.17 3.64 -1.42
C ILE A 91 -13.13 3.67 -0.31
N SER A 92 -12.49 2.55 0.00
CA SER A 92 -11.46 2.48 1.04
C SER A 92 -10.47 1.35 0.80
N MET A 93 -9.30 1.49 1.41
CA MET A 93 -8.24 0.48 1.44
C MET A 93 -8.08 0.02 2.88
N LYS A 94 -7.84 -1.28 3.09
CA LYS A 94 -7.66 -1.86 4.42
C LYS A 94 -6.39 -2.70 4.47
N SER A 95 -5.59 -2.48 5.51
CA SER A 95 -4.37 -3.22 5.76
C SER A 95 -4.64 -4.58 6.40
N GLN A 96 -3.62 -5.43 6.43
CA GLN A 96 -3.70 -6.75 7.07
C GLN A 96 -4.02 -6.65 8.56
N GLU A 97 -3.57 -5.58 9.23
CA GLU A 97 -3.81 -5.34 10.64
C GLU A 97 -5.19 -4.69 10.91
N GLY A 98 -5.97 -4.43 9.86
CA GLY A 98 -7.32 -3.87 9.93
C GLY A 98 -7.38 -2.34 9.87
N GLU A 99 -6.26 -1.66 9.64
CA GLU A 99 -6.27 -0.21 9.44
C GLU A 99 -6.99 0.14 8.13
N THR A 100 -8.03 0.96 8.21
CA THR A 100 -8.85 1.35 7.05
C THR A 100 -8.61 2.81 6.70
N VAL A 101 -8.32 3.08 5.42
CA VAL A 101 -8.08 4.40 4.86
C VAL A 101 -9.16 4.68 3.80
N PRO A 102 -10.07 5.64 4.04
CA PRO A 102 -11.04 6.05 3.03
C PRO A 102 -10.34 6.80 1.90
N LEU A 103 -10.72 6.50 0.66
CA LEU A 103 -10.28 7.25 -0.51
C LEU A 103 -11.00 8.61 -0.53
N LYS A 104 -10.31 9.65 -1.02
CA LYS A 104 -10.92 10.98 -1.17
C LYS A 104 -11.96 10.98 -2.30
N THR A 105 -11.70 10.20 -3.35
CA THR A 105 -12.63 9.98 -4.46
C THR A 105 -12.86 8.48 -4.66
N PRO A 106 -14.12 8.02 -4.80
CA PRO A 106 -14.39 6.63 -5.17
C PRO A 106 -13.79 6.26 -6.53
N VAL A 107 -13.28 5.04 -6.65
CA VAL A 107 -12.70 4.51 -7.89
C VAL A 107 -13.68 3.53 -8.52
N GLU A 108 -14.13 3.79 -9.74
CA GLU A 108 -15.06 2.93 -10.47
C GLU A 108 -14.35 1.69 -11.04
N ILE A 109 -14.94 0.51 -10.83
CA ILE A 109 -14.48 -0.74 -11.43
C ILE A 109 -15.07 -0.87 -12.84
N VAL A 110 -14.19 -0.90 -13.83
CA VAL A 110 -14.56 -1.04 -15.26
C VAL A 110 -13.98 -2.32 -15.85
N PRO A 111 -14.51 -2.83 -16.99
CA PRO A 111 -14.00 -4.07 -17.60
C PRO A 111 -12.52 -4.04 -17.99
N LYS A 112 -11.97 -2.85 -18.30
CA LYS A 112 -10.54 -2.71 -18.60
C LYS A 112 -9.76 -2.58 -17.29
N VAL A 113 -9.26 -3.72 -16.80
CA VAL A 113 -8.61 -3.83 -15.49
C VAL A 113 -7.44 -2.87 -15.30
N GLU A 114 -6.64 -2.67 -16.35
CA GLU A 114 -5.47 -1.78 -16.31
C GLU A 114 -5.84 -0.32 -16.01
N ILE A 115 -7.05 0.11 -16.41
CA ILE A 115 -7.51 1.49 -16.24
C ILE A 115 -7.83 1.74 -14.77
N TRP A 116 -8.74 0.95 -14.19
CA TRP A 116 -9.15 1.20 -12.81
C TRP A 116 -8.06 0.85 -11.80
N LEU A 117 -7.15 -0.09 -12.09
CA LEU A 117 -5.97 -0.35 -11.25
C LEU A 117 -5.00 0.84 -11.26
N ALA A 118 -4.82 1.49 -12.41
CA ALA A 118 -4.02 2.70 -12.51
C ALA A 118 -4.69 3.87 -11.78
N ASP A 119 -6.01 4.01 -11.90
CA ASP A 119 -6.78 5.03 -11.18
C ASP A 119 -6.76 4.80 -9.67
N LEU A 120 -6.89 3.55 -9.20
CA LEU A 120 -6.72 3.17 -7.79
C LEU A 120 -5.32 3.54 -7.28
N SER A 121 -4.27 3.25 -8.05
CA SER A 121 -2.90 3.62 -7.66
C SER A 121 -2.71 5.14 -7.59
N ARG A 122 -3.34 5.90 -8.50
CA ARG A 122 -3.29 7.37 -8.51
C ARG A 122 -4.04 7.95 -7.33
N GLU A 123 -5.25 7.45 -7.07
CA GLU A 123 -6.12 7.90 -5.99
C GLU A 123 -5.56 7.55 -4.62
N MET A 124 -4.92 6.39 -4.46
CA MET A 124 -4.15 6.03 -3.27
C MET A 124 -3.08 7.09 -2.96
N GLY A 125 -2.26 7.45 -3.96
CA GLY A 125 -1.22 8.47 -3.80
C GLY A 125 -1.79 9.86 -3.50
N TYR A 126 -2.89 10.23 -4.16
CA TYR A 126 -3.61 11.48 -3.93
C TYR A 126 -4.17 11.56 -2.50
N THR A 127 -4.87 10.50 -2.08
CA THR A 127 -5.47 10.37 -0.74
C THR A 127 -4.40 10.50 0.34
N LEU A 128 -3.30 9.73 0.25
CA LEU A 128 -2.22 9.80 1.25
C LEU A 128 -1.56 11.17 1.31
N ARG A 129 -1.33 11.82 0.16
CA ARG A 129 -0.79 13.19 0.13
C ARG A 129 -1.74 14.20 0.77
N SER A 130 -3.04 14.10 0.49
CA SER A 130 -4.04 14.97 1.12
C SER A 130 -4.07 14.75 2.63
N LEU A 131 -4.07 13.49 3.08
CA LEU A 131 -4.05 13.16 4.51
C LEU A 131 -2.79 13.67 5.21
N LEU A 132 -1.63 13.62 4.55
CA LEU A 132 -0.40 14.21 5.09
C LEU A 132 -0.53 15.73 5.25
N SER A 133 -1.04 16.42 4.22
CA SER A 133 -1.27 17.87 4.30
C SER A 133 -2.25 18.21 5.43
N ASP A 134 -3.36 17.47 5.53
CA ASP A 134 -4.37 17.65 6.58
C ASP A 134 -3.71 17.45 7.96
N CYS A 135 -2.90 16.40 8.14
CA CYS A 135 -2.18 16.08 9.37
C CYS A 135 -1.16 17.16 9.77
N LEU A 136 -0.39 17.71 8.81
CA LEU A 136 0.59 18.77 9.07
C LEU A 136 -0.08 20.10 9.44
N THR A 137 -1.27 20.37 8.91
CA THR A 137 -2.02 21.61 9.24
C THR A 137 -2.82 21.52 10.53
N ALA A 138 -3.14 20.31 10.99
CA ALA A 138 -3.87 20.08 12.23
C ALA A 138 -3.05 20.64 13.40
N THR A 139 -3.41 21.85 13.84
CA THR A 139 -2.66 22.66 14.80
C THR A 139 -2.79 22.18 16.25
N GLU A 140 -3.33 20.97 16.46
CA GLU A 140 -3.53 20.43 17.80
C GLU A 140 -2.20 19.89 18.34
N LYS A 141 -1.86 20.34 19.56
CA LYS A 141 -0.63 19.97 20.30
C LYS A 141 -0.47 18.47 20.56
N THR A 142 -1.48 17.67 20.22
CA THR A 142 -1.52 16.22 20.40
C THR A 142 -2.25 15.60 19.21
N LEU A 143 -1.49 15.03 18.27
CA LEU A 143 -2.08 14.25 17.17
C LEU A 143 -2.90 13.11 17.77
N ASN A 144 -4.21 13.11 17.52
CA ASN A 144 -5.07 11.98 17.89
C ASN A 144 -4.72 10.79 16.96
N PRO A 145 -4.14 9.68 17.48
CA PRO A 145 -3.69 8.59 16.62
C PRO A 145 -4.83 7.87 15.88
N ASN A 146 -6.09 8.12 16.28
CA ASN A 146 -7.26 7.59 15.59
C ASN A 146 -7.61 8.34 14.29
N GLN A 147 -7.12 9.57 14.12
CA GLN A 147 -7.55 10.44 13.01
C GLN A 147 -6.83 10.14 11.69
N PHE A 148 -5.57 9.75 11.77
CA PHE A 148 -4.73 9.51 10.59
C PHE A 148 -4.16 8.09 10.60
N PRO A 149 -3.86 7.51 9.43
CA PRO A 149 -3.20 6.22 9.36
C PRO A 149 -1.76 6.30 9.87
N SER A 150 -1.24 5.18 10.35
CA SER A 150 0.07 5.06 11.02
C SER A 150 1.19 5.68 10.19
N GLN A 151 1.24 5.37 8.89
CA GLN A 151 2.25 5.89 7.98
C GLN A 151 2.26 7.42 7.91
N ILE A 152 1.09 8.05 7.95
CA ILE A 152 0.95 9.51 7.89
C ILE A 152 1.37 10.14 9.22
N LEU A 153 1.02 9.52 10.34
CA LEU A 153 1.43 9.98 11.67
C LEU A 153 2.95 9.96 11.83
N CYS A 154 3.60 8.83 11.52
CA CYS A 154 5.06 8.70 11.66
C CYS A 154 5.82 9.67 10.74
N LEU A 155 5.35 9.83 9.50
CA LEU A 155 5.94 10.79 8.57
C LEU A 155 5.76 12.24 9.04
N SER A 156 4.57 12.59 9.51
CA SER A 156 4.29 13.93 10.06
C SER A 156 5.19 14.24 11.26
N GLU A 157 5.33 13.30 12.21
CA GLU A 157 6.23 13.44 13.36
C GLU A 157 7.70 13.60 12.92
N SER A 158 8.15 12.87 11.91
CA SER A 158 9.51 12.99 11.37
C SER A 158 9.78 14.38 10.75
N ILE A 159 8.80 14.94 10.04
CA ILE A 159 8.89 16.29 9.46
C ILE A 159 8.97 17.33 10.60
N HIS A 160 8.04 17.27 11.56
CA HIS A 160 8.04 18.17 12.71
C HIS A 160 9.30 18.04 13.56
N PHE A 161 9.82 16.81 13.73
CA PHE A 161 11.08 16.56 14.40
C PHE A 161 12.22 17.30 13.70
N THR A 162 12.32 17.15 12.38
CA THR A 162 13.36 17.79 11.58
C THR A 162 13.32 19.31 11.74
N GLU A 163 12.15 19.93 11.54
CA GLU A 163 11.96 21.38 11.64
C GLU A 163 12.26 21.91 13.06
N LYS A 164 11.74 21.25 14.10
CA LYS A 164 11.98 21.62 15.49
C LYS A 164 13.44 21.43 15.87
N CYS A 165 14.06 20.33 15.46
CA CYS A 165 15.47 20.05 15.75
C CYS A 165 16.36 21.17 15.18
N GLU A 166 16.17 21.56 13.92
CA GLU A 166 16.90 22.66 13.29
C GLU A 166 16.68 23.99 14.03
N LEU A 167 15.44 24.29 14.43
CA LEU A 167 15.10 25.49 15.19
C LEU A 167 15.80 25.51 16.56
N HIS A 168 15.78 24.39 17.28
CA HIS A 168 16.39 24.27 18.60
C HIS A 168 17.92 24.25 18.55
N ILE A 169 18.55 23.77 17.47
CA ILE A 169 19.98 23.93 17.21
C ILE A 169 20.31 25.42 17.07
N LYS A 170 19.58 26.14 16.20
CA LYS A 170 19.80 27.59 15.97
C LYS A 170 19.61 28.40 17.24
N ASN A 171 18.59 28.07 18.04
CA ASN A 171 18.25 28.77 19.28
C ASN A 171 19.03 28.30 20.52
N ARG A 172 19.89 27.28 20.38
CA ARG A 172 20.63 26.65 21.49
C ARG A 172 19.74 26.13 22.61
N SER A 173 18.58 25.59 22.27
CA SER A 173 17.58 25.08 23.20
C SER A 173 17.32 23.58 23.04
N LEU A 174 18.27 22.82 22.49
CA LEU A 174 18.20 21.35 22.37
C LEU A 174 17.89 20.63 23.69
N LYS A 175 18.37 21.15 24.82
CA LYS A 175 18.07 20.57 26.15
C LYS A 175 16.59 20.68 26.50
N GLN A 176 15.96 21.80 26.15
CA GLN A 176 14.52 21.98 26.30
C GLN A 176 13.79 20.99 25.38
N TYR A 177 14.21 20.88 24.13
CA TYR A 177 13.59 19.97 23.16
C TYR A 177 13.66 18.49 23.57
N SER A 178 14.79 18.05 24.14
CA SER A 178 14.90 16.72 24.74
C SER A 178 13.86 16.50 25.85
N GLY A 179 13.59 17.51 26.67
CA GLY A 179 12.52 17.47 27.67
C GLY A 179 11.12 17.39 27.07
N GLU A 180 10.86 18.13 25.98
CA GLU A 180 9.60 18.08 25.24
C GLU A 180 9.34 16.69 24.64
N LEU A 181 10.34 16.08 24.00
CA LEU A 181 10.24 14.72 23.46
C LEU A 181 10.01 13.67 24.55
N LYS A 182 10.67 13.80 25.73
CA LYS A 182 10.43 12.92 26.88
C LYS A 182 9.00 13.06 27.41
N SER A 183 8.48 14.28 27.48
CA SER A 183 7.08 14.50 27.85
C SER A 183 6.10 13.91 26.82
N GLN A 184 6.43 13.96 25.53
CA GLN A 184 5.63 13.34 24.47
C GLN A 184 5.65 11.80 24.59
N LEU A 185 6.80 11.21 24.90
CA LEU A 185 6.94 9.78 25.17
C LEU A 185 6.10 9.34 26.38
N ASP A 186 6.14 10.12 27.47
CA ASP A 186 5.32 9.86 28.66
C ASP A 186 3.83 9.91 28.33
N MET A 187 3.40 10.85 27.48
CA MET A 187 2.01 10.94 27.02
C MET A 187 1.59 9.68 26.23
N TYR A 188 2.40 9.24 25.25
CA TYR A 188 2.06 8.05 24.46
C TYR A 188 2.07 6.75 25.28
N THR A 189 2.95 6.65 26.27
CA THR A 189 3.01 5.46 27.15
C THR A 189 1.88 5.43 28.18
N GLN A 190 1.40 6.59 28.62
CA GLN A 190 0.22 6.72 29.50
C GLN A 190 -1.12 6.52 28.76
N GLN A 191 -1.13 6.75 27.44
CA GLN A 191 -2.31 6.50 26.60
C GLN A 191 -2.49 4.98 26.41
N ASP A 192 -3.07 4.36 27.45
CA ASP A 192 -3.33 2.94 27.68
C ASP A 192 -3.30 2.02 26.45
N VAL A 193 -2.12 1.45 26.18
CA VAL A 193 -1.88 0.37 25.23
C VAL A 193 -2.53 -0.95 25.72
N ALA A 194 -2.79 -1.07 27.03
CA ALA A 194 -3.26 -2.29 27.68
C ALA A 194 -4.80 -2.45 27.73
N THR A 195 -5.55 -1.36 27.60
CA THR A 195 -7.01 -1.34 27.86
C THR A 195 -7.84 -1.13 26.59
N SER A 196 -7.19 -0.75 25.48
CA SER A 196 -7.88 -0.52 24.21
C SER A 196 -8.17 -1.87 23.52
N GLN A 197 -9.44 -2.15 23.21
CA GLN A 197 -9.81 -3.27 22.32
C GLN A 197 -9.40 -3.02 20.86
N ASN A 198 -8.73 -1.90 20.57
CA ASN A 198 -8.38 -1.48 19.22
C ASN A 198 -6.93 -1.85 18.90
N ARG A 199 -6.74 -3.03 18.32
CA ARG A 199 -5.44 -3.54 17.88
C ARG A 199 -4.69 -2.57 16.94
N VAL A 200 -5.40 -1.86 16.07
CA VAL A 200 -4.79 -0.89 15.15
C VAL A 200 -4.19 0.28 15.92
N LEU A 201 -4.92 0.81 16.90
CA LEU A 201 -4.44 1.90 17.75
C LEU A 201 -3.19 1.48 18.54
N GLU A 202 -3.19 0.27 19.08
CA GLU A 202 -2.03 -0.30 19.80
C GLU A 202 -0.77 -0.31 18.92
N LEU A 203 -0.91 -0.75 17.67
CA LEU A 203 0.20 -0.80 16.71
C LEU A 203 0.68 0.59 16.29
N LYS A 204 -0.24 1.55 16.09
CA LYS A 204 0.09 2.96 15.81
C LYS A 204 0.90 3.58 16.95
N LEU A 205 0.44 3.43 18.18
CA LEU A 205 1.13 3.97 19.37
C LEU A 205 2.52 3.35 19.52
N LYS A 206 2.64 2.03 19.31
CA LYS A 206 3.95 1.35 19.33
C LYS A 206 4.91 1.95 18.30
N ALA A 207 4.47 2.16 17.06
CA ALA A 207 5.29 2.77 16.02
C ALA A 207 5.76 4.18 16.42
N LEU A 208 4.84 5.04 16.87
CA LEU A 208 5.16 6.40 17.33
C LEU A 208 6.13 6.42 18.52
N ILE A 209 5.96 5.51 19.48
CA ILE A 209 6.86 5.37 20.63
C ILE A 209 8.28 5.04 20.16
N PHE A 210 8.45 4.10 19.22
CA PHE A 210 9.76 3.76 18.69
C PHE A 210 10.43 4.96 18.00
N ASP A 211 9.68 5.72 17.20
CA ASP A 211 10.19 6.92 16.54
C ASP A 211 10.60 8.01 17.56
N VAL A 212 9.78 8.26 18.59
CA VAL A 212 10.12 9.25 19.63
C VAL A 212 11.36 8.83 20.44
N ILE A 213 11.51 7.55 20.77
CA ILE A 213 12.72 7.04 21.44
C ILE A 213 13.94 7.28 20.54
N HIS A 214 13.82 7.02 19.25
CA HIS A 214 14.90 7.29 18.30
C HIS A 214 15.25 8.79 18.23
N HIS A 215 14.25 9.66 18.13
CA HIS A 215 14.42 11.12 18.15
C HIS A 215 15.10 11.63 19.42
N ILE A 216 14.73 11.09 20.60
CA ILE A 216 15.38 11.43 21.87
C ILE A 216 16.87 11.06 21.82
N ASN A 217 17.20 9.86 21.35
CA ASN A 217 18.59 9.42 21.25
C ASN A 217 19.41 10.34 20.31
N ILE A 218 18.86 10.72 19.16
CA ILE A 218 19.51 11.67 18.24
C ILE A 218 19.76 13.00 18.94
N VAL A 219 18.76 13.57 19.61
CA VAL A 219 18.91 14.88 20.29
C VAL A 219 19.94 14.79 21.42
N GLU A 220 20.00 13.69 22.16
CA GLU A 220 21.01 13.46 23.19
C GLU A 220 22.43 13.34 22.61
N GLU A 221 22.59 12.68 21.46
CA GLU A 221 23.87 12.63 20.74
C GLU A 221 24.30 14.02 20.25
N LEU A 222 23.38 14.79 19.66
CA LEU A 222 23.65 16.17 19.22
C LEU A 222 24.05 17.08 20.40
N LEU A 223 23.44 16.89 21.57
CA LEU A 223 23.81 17.59 22.80
C LEU A 223 25.21 17.20 23.29
N ARG A 224 25.57 15.91 23.23
CA ARG A 224 26.93 15.43 23.61
C ARG A 224 28.00 15.95 22.64
N ALA A 225 27.66 16.08 21.37
CA ALA A 225 28.56 16.60 20.34
C ALA A 225 28.67 18.14 20.32
N ASP A 226 27.89 18.86 21.16
CA ASP A 226 27.85 20.33 21.21
C ASP A 226 27.67 20.96 19.81
N VAL A 227 26.69 20.46 19.06
CA VAL A 227 26.38 20.97 17.72
C VAL A 227 25.75 22.36 17.82
N ARG A 228 26.34 23.32 17.09
CA ARG A 228 25.98 24.75 17.16
C ARG A 228 25.46 25.34 15.85
N GLN A 229 25.48 24.58 14.76
CA GLN A 229 25.06 25.05 13.44
C GLN A 229 24.32 23.93 12.69
N THR A 230 23.22 24.31 12.06
CA THR A 230 22.63 23.60 10.93
C THR A 230 23.43 24.05 9.70
N GLY A 231 23.97 23.13 8.91
CA GLY A 231 24.79 23.46 7.73
C GLY A 231 24.17 24.49 6.77
#